data_AF-A0A832NAH6-F1
#
_entry.id   AF-A0A832NAH6-F1
#
_cell.length_a   1.000
_cell.length_b   1.000
_cell.length_c   1.000
_cell.angle_alpha   90.00
_cell.angle_beta   90.00
_cell.angle_gamma   90.00
#
_symmetry.space_group_name_H-M   'P 1'
#
loop_
_entity.id
_entity.type
_entity.pdbx_description
1 polymer ?
#
loop_
_entity_poly.entity_id
_entity_poly.type
_entity_poly.pdbx_seq_one_letter_code
_entity_poly.pdbx_strand_id
1 'polypeptide(L)' 'MSRIGPARARSGEAVGELRKKECRVCGREYEYPLPRSPATRLYCETCVGLPAEVRKVLEQFRREIKRLQRQVEALRTK' A
#
# COMPACT_ATOMS: atom_id res chain seq x y z
N MET A 1 -46.84 -3.14 6.77
CA MET A 1 -46.03 -3.80 7.81
C MET A 1 -44.64 -4.08 7.26
N SER A 2 -43.68 -3.17 7.46
CA SER A 2 -42.28 -3.36 7.06
C SER A 2 -41.62 -4.36 8.00
N ARG A 3 -41.03 -5.44 7.48
CA ARG A 3 -40.07 -6.26 8.22
C ARG A 3 -38.79 -6.39 7.42
N ILE A 4 -37.76 -5.87 8.04
CA ILE A 4 -36.38 -5.69 7.59
C ILE A 4 -35.79 -7.07 7.25
N GLY A 5 -35.26 -7.21 6.03
CA GLY A 5 -34.56 -8.42 5.62
C GLY A 5 -33.26 -8.62 6.42
N PRO A 6 -32.80 -9.86 6.64
CA PRO A 6 -31.58 -10.11 7.38
C PRO A 6 -30.39 -9.51 6.64
N ALA A 7 -29.61 -8.71 7.36
CA ALA A 7 -28.35 -8.14 6.89
C ALA A 7 -27.43 -9.28 6.43
N ARG A 8 -27.21 -9.38 5.12
CA ARG A 8 -26.20 -10.30 4.56
C ARG A 8 -24.83 -9.86 5.06
N ALA A 9 -24.29 -10.58 6.04
CA ALA A 9 -22.89 -10.53 6.40
C ALA A 9 -22.05 -10.85 5.15
N ARG A 10 -21.51 -9.82 4.50
CA ARG A 10 -20.38 -9.99 3.57
C ARG A 10 -19.15 -10.26 4.44
N SER A 11 -18.67 -11.49 4.53
CA SER A 11 -17.41 -11.78 5.23
C SER A 11 -16.75 -13.04 4.68
N GLY A 12 -15.53 -12.86 4.13
CA GLY A 12 -14.61 -13.92 3.76
C GLY A 12 -15.04 -14.65 2.48
N GLU A 13 -14.20 -15.04 1.55
CA GLU A 13 -12.82 -15.48 1.67
C GLU A 13 -12.17 -15.32 0.29
N ALA A 14 -11.28 -14.33 0.15
CA ALA A 14 -10.19 -14.48 -0.80
C ALA A 14 -9.06 -15.14 -0.03
N VAL A 15 -9.08 -16.47 0.10
CA VAL A 15 -7.88 -17.24 0.48
C VAL A 15 -6.97 -17.28 -0.75
N GLY A 16 -6.50 -16.11 -1.15
CA GLY A 16 -5.37 -15.96 -2.05
C GLY A 16 -4.16 -15.72 -1.17
N GLU A 17 -3.11 -16.52 -1.34
CA GLU A 17 -1.85 -16.39 -0.60
C GLU A 17 -1.47 -14.92 -0.40
N LEU A 18 -1.24 -14.54 0.86
CA LEU A 18 -0.77 -13.20 1.21
C LEU A 18 0.55 -12.95 0.50
N ARG A 19 0.60 -11.91 -0.34
CA ARG A 19 1.82 -11.52 -1.03
C ARG A 19 2.41 -10.31 -0.33
N LYS A 20 3.70 -10.39 0.02
CA LYS A 20 4.47 -9.21 0.41
C LYS A 20 4.54 -8.25 -0.78
N LYS A 21 4.16 -7.00 -0.55
CA LYS A 21 4.15 -5.90 -1.50
C LYS A 21 4.90 -4.72 -0.92
N GLU A 22 5.59 -3.98 -1.77
CA GLU A 22 6.25 -2.73 -1.38
C GLU A 22 5.34 -1.54 -1.73
N CYS A 23 5.06 -0.67 -0.76
CA CYS A 23 4.21 0.50 -1.00
C CYS A 23 4.86 1.46 -1.98
N ARG A 24 4.11 1.97 -2.97
CA ARG A 24 4.63 2.96 -3.93
C ARG A 24 4.97 4.31 -3.30
N VAL A 25 4.29 4.71 -2.23
CA VAL A 25 4.48 6.01 -1.58
C VAL A 25 5.64 5.97 -0.59
N CYS A 26 5.55 5.15 0.46
CA CYS A 26 6.55 5.13 1.54
C CYS A 26 7.63 4.06 1.39
N GLY A 27 7.42 3.06 0.53
CA GLY A 27 8.38 1.95 0.35
C GLY A 27 8.39 0.90 1.45
N ARG A 28 7.49 0.96 2.43
CA ARG A 28 7.33 -0.10 3.41
C ARG A 28 6.78 -1.37 2.75
N GLU A 29 7.28 -2.53 3.16
CA GLU A 29 6.69 -3.82 2.84
C GLU A 29 5.42 -4.07 3.66
N TYR A 30 4.36 -4.56 3.03
CA TYR A 30 3.09 -4.90 3.66
C TYR A 30 2.47 -6.13 2.98
N GLU A 31 1.57 -6.80 3.67
CA GLU A 31 0.88 -7.97 3.14
C GLU A 31 -0.42 -7.59 2.46
N TYR A 32 -0.64 -8.14 1.26
CA TYR A 32 -1.86 -7.92 0.50
C TYR A 32 -2.25 -9.19 -0.28
N PRO A 33 -3.55 -9.55 -0.31
CA PRO A 33 -4.70 -8.85 0.30
C PRO A 33 -4.93 -9.24 1.76
N LEU A 34 -4.94 -8.28 2.69
CA LEU A 34 -5.31 -8.55 4.09
C LEU A 34 -6.82 -8.28 4.29
N PRO A 35 -7.59 -9.23 4.86
CA PRO A 35 -9.03 -9.03 5.09
C PRO A 35 -9.31 -7.75 5.88
N ARG A 36 -10.31 -6.97 5.43
CA ARG A 36 -10.72 -5.68 6.03
C ARG A 36 -9.63 -4.59 6.05
N SER A 37 -8.45 -4.84 5.48
CA SER A 37 -7.44 -3.81 5.33
C SER A 37 -7.82 -2.85 4.20
N PRO A 38 -7.63 -1.53 4.38
CA PRO A 38 -7.78 -0.57 3.29
C PRO A 38 -6.57 -0.60 2.33
N ALA A 39 -5.51 -1.36 2.65
CA ALA A 39 -4.37 -1.53 1.78
C ALA A 39 -4.80 -2.03 0.40
N THR A 40 -4.17 -1.50 -0.63
CA THR A 40 -4.42 -1.88 -2.04
C THR A 40 -3.19 -2.60 -2.60
N ARG A 41 -3.25 -3.05 -3.84
CA ARG A 41 -2.09 -3.62 -4.54
C ARG A 41 -0.88 -2.66 -4.62
N LEU A 42 -1.10 -1.34 -4.52
CA LEU A 42 -0.06 -0.32 -4.73
C LEU A 42 0.31 0.46 -3.46
N TYR A 43 -0.62 0.57 -2.51
CA TYR A 43 -0.52 1.42 -1.34
C TYR A 43 -0.80 0.63 -0.07
N CYS A 44 0.03 0.83 0.97
CA CYS A 44 -0.26 0.32 2.30
C CYS A 44 -1.46 1.05 2.92
N GLU A 45 -1.93 0.53 4.05
CA GLU A 45 -3.04 1.03 4.82
C GLU A 45 -2.87 2.49 5.26
N THR A 46 -1.64 2.96 5.47
CA THR A 46 -1.36 4.36 5.85
C THR A 46 -1.44 5.29 4.65
N CYS A 47 -0.87 4.90 3.51
CA CYS A 47 -0.73 5.79 2.36
C CYS A 47 -1.97 5.82 1.46
N VAL A 48 -2.85 4.82 1.54
CA VAL A 48 -4.09 4.78 0.74
C VAL A 48 -5.05 5.91 1.08
N GLY A 49 -5.04 6.42 2.32
CA GLY A 49 -5.90 7.52 2.76
C GLY A 49 -5.44 8.91 2.30
N LEU A 50 -4.22 9.04 1.76
CA LEU A 50 -3.69 10.34 1.32
C LEU A 50 -4.39 10.82 0.04
N PRO A 51 -4.57 12.14 -0.14
CA PRO A 51 -5.02 12.69 -1.41
C PRO A 51 -4.11 12.28 -2.57
N ALA A 52 -4.69 12.11 -3.77
CA ALA A 52 -3.95 11.61 -4.94
C ALA A 52 -2.74 12.47 -5.29
N GLU A 53 -2.88 13.79 -5.22
CA GLU A 53 -1.78 14.73 -5.49
C GLU A 53 -0.66 14.61 -4.45
N VAL A 54 -1.01 14.43 -3.18
CA VAL A 54 -0.02 14.21 -2.11
C VAL A 54 0.74 12.90 -2.35
N ARG A 55 0.04 11.82 -2.71
CA ARG A 55 0.70 10.56 -3.07
C ARG A 55 1.67 10.72 -4.23
N LYS A 56 1.26 11.45 -5.28
CA LYS A 56 2.08 11.67 -6.48
C LYS A 56 3.40 12.36 -6.14
N VAL A 57 3.36 13.42 -5.33
CA VAL A 57 4.55 14.13 -4.87
C VAL A 57 5.46 13.22 -4.02
N LEU A 58 4.88 12.48 -3.07
CA LEU A 58 5.64 11.56 -2.22
C LEU A 58 6.26 10.40 -3.02
N GLU A 59 5.56 9.87 -4.03
CA GLU A 59 6.11 8.87 -4.94
C GLU A 59 7.32 9.41 -5.71
N GLN A 60 7.27 10.67 -6.17
CA GLN A 60 8.40 11.32 -6.83
C GLN A 60 9.59 11.44 -5.87
N PHE A 61 9.39 11.99 -4.67
CA PHE A 61 10.45 12.13 -3.68
C PHE A 61 11.08 10.80 -3.32
N ARG A 62 10.27 9.74 -3.15
CA ARG A 62 10.81 8.40 -2.90
C ARG A 62 11.72 7.91 -4.02
N ARG A 63 11.36 8.14 -5.29
CA ARG A 63 12.22 7.77 -6.43
C ARG A 63 13.53 8.52 -6.41
N GLU A 64 13.48 9.82 -6.12
CA GLU A 64 14.67 10.67 -6.02
C GLU A 64 15.57 10.25 -4.85
N ILE A 65 15.00 9.97 -3.68
CA ILE A 65 15.72 9.45 -2.51
C ILE A 65 16.39 8.11 -2.85
N LYS A 66 15.67 7.15 -3.46
CA LYS A 66 16.25 5.87 -3.87
C LYS A 66 17.41 6.05 -4.86
N ARG A 67 17.29 6.99 -5.80
CA ARG A 67 18.37 7.31 -6.74
C ARG A 67 19.59 7.85 -6.01
N LEU A 68 19.40 8.82 -5.11
CA LEU A 68 20.48 9.43 -4.32
C LEU A 68 21.17 8.40 -3.42
N GLN A 69 20.40 7.54 -2.75
CA GLN A 69 20.94 6.44 -1.94
C GLN A 69 21.87 5.54 -2.76
N ARG A 70 21.47 5.13 -3.97
CA ARG A 70 22.32 4.31 -4.86
C ARG A 70 23.60 5.03 -5.26
N GLN A 71 23.53 6.34 -5.51
CA GLN A 71 24.72 7.13 -5.85
C GLN A 71 25.69 7.22 -4.66
N VAL A 72 25.17 7.44 -3.44
CA VAL A 72 25.98 7.46 -2.22
C VAL A 72 26.65 6.09 -2.00
N GLU A 73 25.92 5.00 -2.12
CA GLU A 73 26.50 3.65 -1.98
C GLU A 73 27.59 3.37 -3.03
N ALA A 74 27.37 3.76 -4.29
CA ALA A 74 28.39 3.61 -5.33
C ALA A 74 29.67 4.43 -5.06
N LEU A 75 29.53 5.61 -4.44
CA LEU A 75 30.67 6.44 -4.05
C LEU A 75 31.39 5.89 -2.81
N ARG A 76 30.69 5.21 -1.90
CA ARG A 76 31.28 4.58 -0.71
C ARG A 76 32.14 3.37 -1.03
N THR A 77 31.80 2.64 -2.08
CA THR A 77 32.51 1.42 -2.51
C THR A 77 33.71 1.70 -3.40
N LYS A 78 33.99 2.98 -3.69
CA LYS A 78 35.06 3.43 -4.58
C LYS A 78 36.23 3.99 -3.77
#